data_AF-A0A382IGE7-F1
#
_entry.id   AF-A0A382IGE7-F1
#
_cell.length_a   1.000
_cell.length_b   1.000
_cell.length_c   1.000
_cell.angle_alpha   90.00
_cell.angle_beta   90.00
_cell.angle_gamma   90.00
#
_symmetry.space_group_name_H-M   'P 1'
#
loop_
_entity.id
_entity.type
_entity.pdbx_description
1 polymer ?
#
loop_
_entity_poly.entity_id
_entity_poly.type
_entity_poly.pdbx_seq_one_letter_code
_entity_poly.pdbx_strand_id
1 'polypeptide(L)'
;MIVTSNIKEMLVLMCLSLVMILAGDLTNNLASAQQTSAEEQVIAQPPQSSTNVLSSSPGSSVRPPASQKWGAPADVPTTVLPQESDPTVWGLIRHGRKGSVSIPNQRAGLLVQSQGQDWRAFRNDSIFKFGGWVLLGIIAALVVFFLARGRIKISHGRAGTTILRFKTIERMTHWLTAVPFVILALTGLNLMYGRDYILPIIGHEAFADMTNAGKWLHNFMAFAFMLGLVLMVVLWVRHNLWDKYDWGWIRAGGGIFSDDVHPPARKFNTGQKIVFWAVILVGASISYSGLALMFPFAMEPFAATFAFLNNFGTELPTH
;
A
#
# COMPACT_ATOMS: atom_id res chain seq x y z
N MET A 1 -24.13 -34.67 -4.91
CA MET A 1 -24.64 -34.06 -3.66
C MET A 1 -23.73 -32.89 -3.32
N ILE A 2 -24.25 -31.68 -3.51
CA ILE A 2 -23.81 -30.39 -2.95
C ILE A 2 -22.31 -30.05 -3.04
N VAL A 3 -21.91 -29.38 -4.15
CA VAL A 3 -21.00 -28.21 -4.08
C VAL A 3 -21.54 -27.15 -5.05
N THR A 4 -22.80 -26.78 -4.84
CA THR A 4 -23.44 -25.58 -5.42
C THR A 4 -23.46 -24.51 -4.34
N SER A 5 -22.28 -24.07 -3.95
CA SER A 5 -22.01 -22.89 -3.15
C SER A 5 -20.50 -22.74 -3.32
N ASN A 6 -19.99 -21.82 -4.13
CA ASN A 6 -19.74 -20.51 -3.56
C ASN A 6 -19.22 -19.48 -4.57
N ILE A 7 -19.92 -19.30 -5.70
CA ILE A 7 -19.66 -18.15 -6.58
C ILE A 7 -20.06 -16.84 -5.87
N LYS A 8 -21.07 -16.88 -4.99
CA LYS A 8 -21.34 -15.79 -4.05
C LYS A 8 -20.18 -15.58 -3.09
N GLU A 9 -19.59 -16.62 -2.49
CA GLU A 9 -18.44 -16.40 -1.59
C GLU A 9 -17.14 -16.05 -2.32
N MET A 10 -16.88 -16.49 -3.55
CA MET A 10 -15.71 -16.03 -4.32
C MET A 10 -15.85 -14.58 -4.78
N LEU A 11 -17.05 -14.15 -5.20
CA LEU A 11 -17.32 -12.75 -5.50
C LEU A 11 -17.32 -11.91 -4.22
N VAL A 12 -17.82 -12.45 -3.11
CA VAL A 12 -17.74 -11.84 -1.77
C VAL A 12 -16.31 -11.84 -1.26
N LEU A 13 -15.43 -12.79 -1.60
CA LEU A 13 -13.99 -12.83 -1.24
C LEU A 13 -13.15 -11.89 -2.11
N MET A 14 -13.47 -11.73 -3.39
CA MET A 14 -12.83 -10.74 -4.27
C MET A 14 -13.32 -9.32 -3.96
N CYS A 15 -14.61 -9.16 -3.71
CA CYS A 15 -15.17 -7.93 -3.15
C CYS A 15 -14.65 -7.72 -1.74
N LEU A 16 -14.48 -8.73 -0.87
CA LEU A 16 -13.84 -8.56 0.45
C LEU A 16 -12.36 -8.27 0.31
N SER A 17 -11.63 -8.77 -0.69
CA SER A 17 -10.21 -8.43 -0.85
C SER A 17 -10.03 -7.02 -1.41
N LEU A 18 -10.90 -6.60 -2.34
CA LEU A 18 -10.92 -5.24 -2.88
C LEU A 18 -11.49 -4.26 -1.86
N VAL A 19 -12.52 -4.66 -1.09
CA VAL A 19 -13.07 -3.94 0.07
C VAL A 19 -12.13 -4.04 1.25
N MET A 20 -11.22 -5.00 1.43
CA MET A 20 -10.22 -5.01 2.52
C MET A 20 -8.98 -4.21 2.14
N ILE A 21 -8.68 -4.08 0.84
CA ILE A 21 -7.67 -3.13 0.35
C ILE A 21 -8.24 -1.70 0.42
N LEU A 22 -9.49 -1.49 -0.03
CA LEU A 22 -10.19 -0.21 0.09
C LEU A 22 -10.63 0.10 1.52
N ALA A 23 -10.91 -0.90 2.36
CA ALA A 23 -11.27 -0.74 3.78
C ALA A 23 -10.07 -0.78 4.69
N GLY A 24 -8.91 -1.30 4.28
CA GLY A 24 -7.65 -0.98 4.94
C GLY A 24 -7.39 0.53 4.84
N ASP A 25 -7.61 1.10 3.65
CA ASP A 25 -7.58 2.54 3.43
C ASP A 25 -8.79 3.27 4.07
N LEU A 26 -9.99 2.68 4.11
CA LEU A 26 -11.17 3.27 4.77
C LEU A 26 -11.05 3.21 6.30
N THR A 27 -10.44 2.18 6.90
CA THR A 27 -10.16 2.11 8.35
C THR A 27 -9.05 3.07 8.74
N ASN A 28 -8.04 3.24 7.87
CA ASN A 28 -6.99 4.24 8.07
C ASN A 28 -7.54 5.67 7.93
N ASN A 29 -8.56 5.88 7.09
CA ASN A 29 -9.21 7.18 6.90
C ASN A 29 -10.40 7.46 7.83
N LEU A 30 -11.08 6.43 8.37
CA LEU A 30 -12.03 6.57 9.48
C LEU A 30 -11.27 6.86 10.78
N ALA A 31 -10.08 6.28 10.95
CA ALA A 31 -9.18 6.65 12.04
C ALA A 31 -8.73 8.11 11.92
N SER A 32 -8.44 8.63 10.72
CA SER A 32 -8.08 10.04 10.51
C SER A 32 -9.28 11.00 10.57
N ALA A 33 -10.46 10.62 10.07
CA ALA A 33 -11.69 11.41 10.14
C ALA A 33 -12.23 11.54 11.57
N GLN A 34 -12.21 10.44 12.35
CA GLN A 34 -12.49 10.49 13.78
C GLN A 34 -11.43 11.32 14.54
N GLN A 35 -10.23 11.48 13.97
CA GLN A 35 -9.15 12.31 14.51
C GLN A 35 -9.30 13.79 14.20
N THR A 36 -9.85 14.18 13.05
CA THR A 36 -10.16 15.59 12.73
C THR A 36 -11.28 16.10 13.64
N SER A 37 -12.33 15.31 13.87
CA SER A 37 -13.39 15.67 14.82
C SER A 37 -12.89 15.67 16.28
N ALA A 38 -11.91 14.84 16.62
CA ALA A 38 -11.25 14.85 17.93
C ALA A 38 -10.26 16.02 18.08
N GLU A 39 -9.53 16.42 17.04
CA GLU A 39 -8.69 17.62 17.03
C GLU A 39 -9.54 18.89 17.21
N GLU A 40 -10.69 18.98 16.54
CA GLU A 40 -11.58 20.14 16.64
C GLU A 40 -12.30 20.20 18.01
N GLN A 41 -12.63 19.05 18.63
CA GLN A 41 -13.17 19.01 19.99
C GLN A 41 -12.12 19.25 21.10
N VAL A 42 -10.85 18.87 20.88
CA VAL A 42 -9.75 19.17 21.81
C VAL A 42 -9.30 20.63 21.75
N ILE A 43 -9.52 21.32 20.62
CA ILE A 43 -9.29 22.76 20.49
C ILE A 43 -10.38 23.58 21.22
N ALA A 44 -11.59 23.03 21.41
CA ALA A 44 -12.73 23.73 22.02
C ALA A 44 -13.00 23.40 23.50
N GLN A 45 -12.41 22.34 24.06
CA GLN A 45 -12.58 22.00 25.48
C GLN A 45 -11.35 22.40 26.32
N PRO A 46 -11.54 23.03 27.51
CA PRO A 46 -10.46 23.16 28.47
C PRO A 46 -9.93 21.75 28.82
N PRO A 47 -8.64 21.61 29.18
CA PRO A 47 -7.99 20.30 29.29
C PRO A 47 -8.81 19.39 30.18
N GLN A 48 -9.49 18.41 29.58
CA GLN A 48 -10.17 17.38 30.35
C GLN A 48 -9.10 16.44 30.89
N SER A 49 -9.12 16.33 32.22
CA SER A 49 -8.32 15.47 33.08
C SER A 49 -8.04 14.12 32.41
N SER A 50 -6.77 13.82 32.17
CA SER A 50 -6.37 12.55 31.56
C SER A 50 -6.81 11.39 32.45
N THR A 51 -7.61 10.46 31.91
CA THR A 51 -8.02 9.23 32.59
C THR A 51 -6.94 8.14 32.56
N ASN A 52 -5.65 8.51 32.60
CA ASN A 52 -4.56 7.54 32.63
C ASN A 52 -4.69 6.69 33.90
N VAL A 53 -5.22 5.47 33.72
CA VAL A 53 -5.23 4.44 34.75
C VAL A 53 -3.77 4.17 35.10
N LEU A 54 -3.46 4.34 36.38
CA LEU A 54 -2.16 4.08 36.99
C LEU A 54 -1.58 2.76 36.46
N SER A 55 -0.33 2.79 35.98
CA SER A 55 0.44 1.57 35.77
C SER A 55 0.45 0.76 37.07
N SER A 56 -0.01 -0.49 37.03
CA SER A 56 -0.05 -1.38 38.19
C SER A 56 1.31 -1.94 38.60
N SER A 57 2.41 -1.43 38.02
CA SER A 57 3.77 -1.85 38.34
C SER A 57 4.55 -0.72 39.02
N PRO A 58 5.09 -0.93 40.25
CA PRO A 58 5.81 0.08 41.01
C PRO A 58 7.21 0.27 40.43
N GLY A 59 7.29 0.92 39.27
CA GLY A 59 8.53 1.21 38.57
C GLY A 59 8.66 2.69 38.24
N SER A 60 8.36 3.56 39.20
CA SER A 60 8.74 4.98 39.08
C SER A 60 10.26 5.06 39.19
N SER A 61 10.93 5.57 38.15
CA SER A 61 12.38 5.81 38.14
C SER A 61 12.81 7.00 39.03
N VAL A 62 11.92 7.46 39.91
CA VAL A 62 12.20 8.53 40.87
C VAL A 62 12.78 7.89 42.12
N ARG A 63 14.01 8.30 42.49
CA ARG A 63 14.66 7.91 43.73
C ARG A 63 13.73 8.21 44.92
N PRO A 64 13.43 7.23 45.81
CA PRO A 64 12.63 7.51 46.99
C PRO A 64 13.28 8.63 47.83
N PRO A 65 12.49 9.45 48.54
CA PRO A 65 13.02 10.42 49.50
C PRO A 65 13.96 9.73 50.49
N ALA A 66 15.02 10.43 50.91
CA ALA A 66 16.04 9.86 51.81
C ALA A 66 15.49 9.35 53.17
N SER A 67 14.26 9.72 53.52
CA SER A 67 13.54 9.28 54.72
C SER A 67 12.87 7.91 54.59
N GLN A 68 12.81 7.29 53.41
CA GLN A 68 12.05 6.06 53.19
C GLN A 68 12.92 4.80 53.38
N LYS A 69 12.56 3.95 54.36
CA LYS A 69 13.21 2.65 54.60
C LYS A 69 12.78 1.63 53.53
N TRP A 70 13.75 0.91 52.97
CA TRP A 70 13.54 -0.13 51.96
C TRP A 70 12.65 -1.26 52.50
N GLY A 71 11.56 -1.58 51.79
CA GLY A 71 10.64 -2.67 52.13
C GLY A 71 9.40 -2.28 52.95
N ALA A 72 9.22 -1.00 53.31
CA ALA A 72 7.97 -0.49 53.89
C ALA A 72 7.07 0.13 52.79
N PRO A 73 5.72 0.07 52.91
CA PRO A 73 4.83 0.80 52.01
C PRO A 73 5.19 2.29 52.04
N ALA A 74 5.20 2.93 50.88
CA ALA A 74 5.54 4.34 50.77
C ALA A 74 4.52 5.17 51.56
N ASP A 75 4.97 5.89 52.60
CA ASP A 75 4.17 6.96 53.20
C ASP A 75 4.02 8.07 52.17
N VAL A 76 2.96 7.99 51.37
CA VAL A 76 2.57 9.07 50.47
C VAL A 76 2.16 10.22 51.37
N PRO A 77 2.80 11.41 51.28
CA PRO A 77 2.44 12.51 52.15
C PRO A 77 0.95 12.83 51.95
N THR A 78 0.16 12.70 53.02
CA THR A 78 -1.31 12.91 53.00
C THR A 78 -1.71 14.37 52.69
N THR A 79 -0.72 15.25 52.54
CA THR A 79 -0.86 16.67 52.18
C THR A 79 -0.66 16.93 50.69
N VAL A 80 -0.33 15.92 49.88
CA VAL A 80 -0.27 16.08 48.42
C VAL A 80 -1.71 15.97 47.90
N LEU A 81 -2.32 17.11 47.63
CA LEU A 81 -3.54 17.17 46.82
C LEU A 81 -3.25 16.43 45.49
N PRO A 82 -4.12 15.53 45.01
CA PRO A 82 -3.97 14.94 43.69
C PRO A 82 -3.85 16.07 42.68
N GLN A 83 -2.64 16.30 42.18
CA GLN A 83 -2.45 17.25 41.11
C GLN A 83 -2.95 16.55 39.85
N GLU A 84 -3.97 17.13 39.22
CA GLU A 84 -4.40 16.64 37.91
C GLU A 84 -3.18 16.56 37.01
N SER A 85 -2.99 15.40 36.36
CA SER A 85 -1.91 15.24 35.39
C SER A 85 -2.24 16.11 34.19
N ASP A 86 -1.83 17.37 34.26
CA ASP A 86 -1.75 18.26 33.12
C ASP A 86 -0.96 17.49 32.06
N PRO A 87 -1.50 17.27 30.83
CA PRO A 87 -0.75 16.59 29.78
C PRO A 87 0.59 17.29 29.66
N THR A 88 1.64 16.64 30.18
CA THR A 88 3.00 17.16 30.22
C THR A 88 3.27 17.80 28.87
N VAL A 89 3.96 18.94 28.80
CA VAL A 89 4.30 19.63 27.54
C VAL A 89 4.70 18.65 26.41
N TRP A 90 5.34 17.54 26.76
CA TRP A 90 5.64 16.38 25.92
C TRP A 90 4.45 15.64 25.27
N GLY A 91 3.33 15.45 25.95
CA GLY A 91 2.10 14.89 25.38
C GLY A 91 1.56 15.78 24.27
N LEU A 92 1.46 17.09 24.52
CA LEU A 92 1.01 18.07 23.52
C LEU A 92 1.98 18.14 22.33
N ILE A 93 3.29 18.08 22.58
CA ILE A 93 4.31 17.98 21.53
C ILE A 93 4.17 16.69 20.71
N ARG A 94 3.91 15.54 21.36
CA ARG A 94 3.70 14.25 20.69
C ARG A 94 2.44 14.26 19.82
N HIS A 95 1.40 14.97 20.23
CA HIS A 95 0.17 15.15 19.44
C HIS A 95 0.29 16.27 18.39
N GLY A 96 1.51 16.73 18.07
CA GLY A 96 1.76 17.60 16.93
C GLY A 96 1.60 19.10 17.21
N ARG A 97 1.63 19.53 18.49
CA ARG A 97 1.67 20.95 18.84
C ARG A 97 2.86 21.63 18.14
N LYS A 98 2.54 22.62 17.30
CA LYS A 98 3.52 23.42 16.56
C LYS A 98 4.11 24.48 17.50
N GLY A 99 5.43 24.52 17.61
CA GLY A 99 6.18 25.64 18.18
C GLY A 99 6.35 26.78 17.18
N SER A 100 6.84 27.93 17.66
CA SER A 100 7.22 29.05 16.80
C SER A 100 8.62 28.84 16.23
N VAL A 101 8.82 29.24 14.97
CA VAL A 101 10.14 29.23 14.31
C VAL A 101 10.37 30.54 13.56
N SER A 102 11.59 31.06 13.64
CA SER A 102 12.01 32.30 12.99
C SER A 102 12.48 32.11 11.53
N ILE A 103 12.63 30.86 11.09
CA ILE A 103 13.05 30.53 9.73
C ILE A 103 11.84 30.49 8.77
N PRO A 104 12.04 30.70 7.45
CA PRO A 104 10.94 30.66 6.47
C PRO A 104 10.13 29.36 6.49
N ASN A 105 10.77 28.23 6.85
CA ASN A 105 10.11 26.95 6.96
C ASN A 105 9.34 26.81 8.29
N GLN A 106 8.10 27.30 8.30
CA GLN A 106 7.19 27.24 9.47
C GLN A 106 6.87 25.81 9.96
N ARG A 107 7.05 24.79 9.10
CA ARG A 107 6.85 23.38 9.46
C ARG A 107 7.92 22.83 10.39
N ALA A 108 9.09 23.49 10.48
CA ALA A 108 10.14 23.15 11.44
C ALA A 108 9.71 23.36 12.91
N GLY A 109 8.61 24.07 13.15
CA GLY A 109 8.01 24.19 14.48
C GLY A 109 7.37 22.89 14.98
N LEU A 110 7.20 21.88 14.13
CA LEU A 110 6.63 20.59 14.50
C LEU A 110 7.76 19.64 14.96
N LEU A 111 7.92 19.52 16.28
CA LEU A 111 9.03 18.77 16.88
C LEU A 111 8.90 17.25 16.72
N VAL A 112 7.67 16.73 16.75
CA VAL A 112 7.39 15.29 16.62
C VAL A 112 6.29 15.08 15.59
N GLN A 113 6.60 14.40 14.50
CA GLN A 113 5.61 13.92 13.53
C GLN A 113 5.10 12.55 13.96
N SER A 114 4.11 12.51 14.87
CA SER A 114 3.46 11.27 15.32
C SER A 114 2.92 10.45 14.15
N GLN A 115 2.17 11.08 13.25
CA GLN A 115 1.59 10.44 12.07
C GLN A 115 2.65 9.76 11.17
N GLY A 116 3.81 10.41 11.00
CA GLY A 116 4.93 9.83 10.24
C GLY A 116 5.54 8.62 10.94
N GLN A 117 5.56 8.60 12.28
CA GLN A 117 6.01 7.46 13.07
C GLN A 117 5.03 6.30 13.01
N ASP A 118 3.73 6.57 13.08
CA ASP A 118 2.68 5.55 12.99
C ASP A 118 2.69 4.90 11.60
N TRP A 119 2.77 5.70 10.54
CA TRP A 119 2.95 5.19 9.17
C TRP A 119 4.22 4.34 9.04
N ARG A 120 5.36 4.81 9.59
CA ARG A 120 6.62 4.06 9.56
C ARG A 120 6.50 2.72 10.30
N ALA A 121 5.84 2.70 11.45
CA ALA A 121 5.61 1.49 12.23
C ALA A 121 4.73 0.50 11.46
N PHE A 122 3.59 0.97 10.92
CA PHE A 122 2.70 0.17 10.08
C PHE A 122 3.40 -0.39 8.84
N ARG A 123 4.19 0.44 8.15
CA ARG A 123 4.95 0.03 6.97
C ARG A 123 5.97 -1.07 7.29
N ASN A 124 6.74 -0.87 8.35
CA ASN A 124 7.84 -1.77 8.72
C ASN A 124 7.37 -3.07 9.37
N ASP A 125 6.18 -3.09 9.95
CA ASP A 125 5.62 -4.30 10.57
C ASP A 125 4.59 -4.97 9.66
N SER A 126 3.43 -4.35 9.51
CA SER A 126 2.28 -4.92 8.80
C SER A 126 2.51 -5.05 7.30
N ILE A 127 2.82 -3.94 6.60
CA ILE A 127 2.99 -3.95 5.14
C ILE A 127 4.16 -4.85 4.75
N PHE A 128 5.28 -4.76 5.45
CA PHE A 128 6.47 -5.55 5.18
C PHE A 128 6.16 -7.06 5.25
N LYS A 129 5.55 -7.53 6.34
CA LYS A 129 5.22 -8.96 6.52
C LYS A 129 4.17 -9.42 5.52
N PHE A 130 3.07 -8.67 5.41
CA PHE A 130 1.97 -9.02 4.52
C PHE A 130 2.41 -9.05 3.05
N GLY A 131 3.12 -8.02 2.60
CA GLY A 131 3.64 -7.92 1.24
C GLY A 131 4.59 -9.06 0.90
N GLY A 132 5.45 -9.45 1.84
CA GLY A 132 6.35 -10.60 1.69
C GLY A 132 5.58 -11.92 1.50
N TRP A 133 4.58 -12.18 2.36
CA TRP A 133 3.75 -13.38 2.25
C TRP A 133 2.92 -13.43 0.96
N VAL A 134 2.36 -12.30 0.53
CA VAL A 134 1.61 -12.22 -0.73
C VAL A 134 2.53 -12.53 -1.92
N LEU A 135 3.73 -11.95 -1.96
CA LEU A 135 4.69 -12.19 -3.03
C LEU A 135 5.11 -13.67 -3.09
N LEU A 136 5.47 -14.25 -1.95
CA LEU A 136 5.81 -15.68 -1.84
C LEU A 136 4.63 -16.57 -2.22
N GLY A 137 3.42 -16.22 -1.79
CA GLY A 137 2.20 -16.94 -2.12
C GLY A 137 1.91 -16.96 -3.63
N ILE A 138 2.09 -15.83 -4.31
CA ILE A 138 1.93 -15.75 -5.78
C ILE A 138 3.00 -16.62 -6.47
N ILE A 139 4.27 -16.52 -6.06
CA ILE A 139 5.34 -17.34 -6.64
C ILE A 139 5.05 -18.83 -6.43
N ALA A 140 4.66 -19.23 -5.21
CA ALA A 140 4.30 -20.61 -4.90
C ALA A 140 3.10 -21.09 -5.73
N ALA A 141 2.06 -20.26 -5.88
CA ALA A 141 0.90 -20.57 -6.71
C ALA A 141 1.29 -20.79 -8.18
N LEU A 142 2.16 -19.95 -8.73
CA LEU A 142 2.67 -20.11 -10.10
C LEU A 142 3.50 -21.39 -10.26
N VAL A 143 4.35 -21.72 -9.27
CA VAL A 143 5.15 -22.95 -9.28
C VAL A 143 4.25 -24.19 -9.20
N VAL A 144 3.29 -24.22 -8.27
CA VAL A 144 2.33 -25.32 -8.13
C VAL A 144 1.52 -25.48 -9.41
N PHE A 145 1.02 -24.38 -9.98
CA PHE A 145 0.29 -24.41 -11.25
C PHE A 145 1.16 -24.98 -12.39
N PHE A 146 2.42 -24.53 -12.50
CA PHE A 146 3.35 -25.03 -13.50
C PHE A 146 3.65 -26.53 -13.35
N LEU A 147 3.82 -27.01 -12.12
CA LEU A 147 4.06 -28.43 -11.83
C LEU A 147 2.83 -29.29 -12.10
N ALA A 148 1.63 -28.80 -11.76
CA ALA A 148 0.39 -29.52 -11.98
C ALA A 148 0.01 -29.59 -13.46
N ARG A 149 0.17 -28.50 -14.22
CA ARG A 149 -0.25 -28.43 -15.62
C ARG A 149 0.82 -28.86 -16.61
N GLY A 150 2.10 -28.62 -16.29
CA GLY A 150 3.22 -28.82 -17.19
C GLY A 150 3.32 -27.76 -18.29
N ARG A 151 4.19 -28.02 -19.28
CA ARG A 151 4.40 -27.12 -20.43
C ARG A 151 3.29 -27.31 -21.47
N ILE A 152 2.57 -26.25 -21.81
CA ILE A 152 1.61 -26.24 -22.91
C ILE A 152 2.39 -26.37 -24.23
N LYS A 153 2.27 -27.54 -24.89
CA LYS A 153 2.92 -27.83 -26.17
C LYS A 153 1.93 -27.61 -27.31
N ILE A 154 2.45 -27.25 -28.48
CA ILE A 154 1.65 -27.19 -29.71
C ILE A 154 1.44 -28.63 -30.18
N SER A 155 0.22 -29.15 -30.03
CA SER A 155 -0.14 -30.55 -30.34
C SER A 155 0.14 -30.97 -31.77
N HIS A 156 -0.08 -30.08 -32.74
CA HIS A 156 0.05 -30.37 -34.17
C HIS A 156 1.29 -29.77 -34.85
N GLY A 157 2.27 -29.31 -34.06
CA GLY A 157 3.48 -28.66 -34.60
C GLY A 157 3.23 -27.26 -35.17
N ARG A 158 4.29 -26.62 -35.68
CA ARG A 158 4.23 -25.24 -36.21
C ARG A 158 3.68 -25.27 -37.64
N ALA A 159 2.66 -24.48 -37.94
CA ALA A 159 1.98 -24.43 -39.24
C ALA A 159 2.80 -23.87 -40.43
N GLY A 160 4.10 -23.63 -40.27
CA GLY A 160 5.01 -23.11 -41.32
C GLY A 160 4.75 -21.67 -41.80
N THR A 161 3.58 -21.11 -41.50
CA THR A 161 3.14 -19.76 -41.88
C THR A 161 2.95 -18.88 -40.65
N THR A 162 3.21 -17.58 -40.80
CA THR A 162 3.07 -16.60 -39.70
C THR A 162 2.10 -15.50 -40.09
N ILE A 163 1.24 -15.10 -39.15
CA ILE A 163 0.36 -13.95 -39.27
C ILE A 163 0.85 -12.79 -38.40
N LEU A 164 0.68 -11.55 -38.88
CA LEU A 164 1.00 -10.37 -38.10
C LEU A 164 -0.04 -10.17 -37.00
N ARG A 165 0.28 -10.61 -35.78
CA ARG A 165 -0.60 -10.44 -34.61
C ARG A 165 -0.48 -9.06 -33.97
N PHE A 166 0.73 -8.53 -33.86
CA PHE A 166 1.04 -7.24 -33.23
C PHE A 166 1.95 -6.42 -34.13
N LYS A 167 1.58 -5.16 -34.39
CA LYS A 167 2.38 -4.19 -35.16
C LYS A 167 3.64 -3.77 -34.38
N THR A 168 4.62 -3.19 -35.08
CA THR A 168 5.87 -2.73 -34.45
C THR A 168 5.63 -1.76 -33.29
N ILE A 169 4.72 -0.79 -33.45
CA ILE A 169 4.38 0.16 -32.39
C ILE A 169 3.82 -0.53 -31.14
N GLU A 170 2.95 -1.54 -31.31
CA GLU A 170 2.38 -2.32 -30.20
C GLU A 170 3.48 -3.08 -29.44
N ARG A 171 4.48 -3.62 -30.15
CA ARG A 171 5.64 -4.29 -29.52
C ARG A 171 6.54 -3.29 -28.79
N MET A 172 6.77 -2.11 -29.35
CA MET A 172 7.58 -1.08 -28.71
C MET A 172 6.91 -0.54 -27.44
N THR A 173 5.58 -0.31 -27.47
CA THR A 173 4.81 0.06 -26.28
C THR A 173 4.90 -1.02 -25.19
N HIS A 174 4.85 -2.30 -25.56
CA HIS A 174 5.05 -3.39 -24.61
C HIS A 174 6.43 -3.31 -23.93
N TRP A 175 7.51 -3.18 -24.70
CA TRP A 175 8.87 -3.11 -24.16
C TRP A 175 9.12 -1.83 -23.35
N LEU A 176 8.55 -0.70 -23.78
CA LEU A 176 8.57 0.57 -23.06
C LEU A 176 7.85 0.47 -21.70
N THR A 177 6.91 -0.45 -21.54
CA THR A 177 6.23 -0.67 -20.26
C THR A 177 6.93 -1.76 -19.43
N ALA A 178 7.30 -2.87 -20.06
CA ALA A 178 7.84 -4.05 -19.39
C ALA A 178 9.24 -3.83 -18.82
N VAL A 179 10.14 -3.17 -19.55
CA VAL A 179 11.51 -2.92 -19.07
C VAL A 179 11.51 -1.98 -17.85
N PRO A 180 10.86 -0.80 -17.90
CA PRO A 180 10.70 0.03 -16.72
C PRO A 180 10.00 -0.68 -15.57
N PHE A 181 8.94 -1.47 -15.83
CA PHE A 181 8.26 -2.24 -14.78
C PHE A 181 9.21 -3.16 -14.01
N VAL A 182 10.07 -3.91 -14.72
CA VAL A 182 11.02 -4.81 -14.07
C VAL A 182 12.04 -4.02 -13.24
N ILE A 183 12.57 -2.93 -13.78
CA ILE A 183 13.52 -2.07 -13.05
C ILE A 183 12.86 -1.48 -11.80
N LEU A 184 11.63 -0.95 -11.92
CA LEU A 184 10.84 -0.39 -10.83
C LEU A 184 10.54 -1.44 -9.75
N ALA A 185 10.15 -2.65 -10.15
CA ALA A 185 9.86 -3.75 -9.24
C ALA A 185 11.12 -4.14 -8.44
N LEU A 186 12.26 -4.33 -9.10
CA LEU A 186 13.51 -4.70 -8.43
C LEU A 186 14.02 -3.61 -7.49
N THR A 187 14.00 -2.35 -7.94
CA THR A 187 14.43 -1.22 -7.11
C THR A 187 13.46 -0.94 -5.96
N GLY A 188 12.15 -1.12 -6.17
CA GLY A 188 11.14 -1.05 -5.11
C GLY A 188 11.28 -2.17 -4.07
N LEU A 189 11.57 -3.39 -4.51
CA LEU A 189 11.90 -4.50 -3.60
C LEU A 189 13.18 -4.21 -2.79
N ASN A 190 14.20 -3.64 -3.41
CA ASN A 190 15.41 -3.21 -2.69
C ASN A 190 15.10 -2.13 -1.65
N LEU A 191 14.25 -1.15 -1.96
CA LEU A 191 13.84 -0.10 -1.03
C LEU A 191 13.03 -0.64 0.17
N MET A 192 12.20 -1.66 -0.05
CA MET A 192 11.37 -2.25 1.00
C MET A 192 12.12 -3.28 1.85
N TYR A 193 12.84 -4.21 1.21
CA TYR A 193 13.41 -5.41 1.85
C TYR A 193 14.94 -5.42 1.87
N GLY A 194 15.60 -4.57 1.09
CA GLY A 194 17.04 -4.64 0.86
C GLY A 194 17.87 -4.44 2.12
N ARG A 195 17.41 -3.59 3.06
CA ARG A 195 18.11 -3.37 4.33
C ARG A 195 18.20 -4.63 5.20
N ASP A 196 17.16 -5.46 5.21
CA ASP A 196 17.11 -6.61 6.11
C ASP A 196 17.70 -7.87 5.45
N TYR A 197 17.59 -8.00 4.13
CA TYR A 197 18.00 -9.21 3.42
C TYR A 197 19.24 -9.05 2.54
N ILE A 198 19.49 -7.87 1.95
CA ILE A 198 20.61 -7.68 1.01
C ILE A 198 21.83 -7.08 1.71
N LEU A 199 21.63 -6.05 2.54
CA LEU A 199 22.69 -5.38 3.30
C LEU A 199 23.58 -6.35 4.10
N PRO A 200 23.06 -7.37 4.82
CA PRO A 200 23.91 -8.32 5.55
C PRO A 200 24.78 -9.20 4.64
N ILE A 201 24.42 -9.34 3.36
CA ILE A 201 25.11 -10.21 2.39
C ILE A 201 26.24 -9.47 1.69
N ILE A 202 26.00 -8.23 1.25
CA ILE A 202 26.94 -7.48 0.40
C ILE A 202 27.71 -6.38 1.16
N GLY A 203 27.33 -6.08 2.40
CA GLY A 203 27.96 -5.03 3.21
C GLY A 203 27.41 -3.62 2.96
N HIS A 204 27.77 -2.69 3.84
CA HIS A 204 27.19 -1.35 3.90
C HIS A 204 27.53 -0.48 2.69
N GLU A 205 28.78 -0.50 2.23
CA GLU A 205 29.26 0.31 1.12
C GLU A 205 28.57 -0.08 -0.19
N ALA A 206 28.66 -1.36 -0.57
CA ALA A 206 28.02 -1.88 -1.78
C ALA A 206 26.49 -1.69 -1.77
N PHE A 207 25.86 -1.86 -0.60
CA PHE A 207 24.43 -1.62 -0.46
C PHE A 207 24.05 -0.14 -0.63
N ALA A 208 24.85 0.79 -0.10
CA ALA A 208 24.63 2.22 -0.26
C ALA A 208 24.70 2.63 -1.73
N ASP A 209 25.73 2.19 -2.45
CA ASP A 209 25.91 2.48 -3.88
C ASP A 209 24.77 1.91 -4.73
N MET A 210 24.45 0.63 -4.52
CA MET A 210 23.37 -0.05 -5.23
C MET A 210 22.02 0.62 -4.96
N THR A 211 21.74 0.99 -3.71
CA THR A 211 20.46 1.64 -3.35
C THR A 211 20.37 3.06 -3.87
N ASN A 212 21.48 3.81 -3.88
CA ASN A 212 21.53 5.14 -4.46
C ASN A 212 21.29 5.11 -5.98
N ALA A 213 22.00 4.23 -6.70
CA ALA A 213 21.78 4.01 -8.12
C ALA A 213 20.33 3.54 -8.40
N GLY A 214 19.84 2.59 -7.59
CA GLY A 214 18.48 2.08 -7.68
C GLY A 214 17.42 3.16 -7.51
N LYS A 215 17.61 4.11 -6.57
CA LYS A 215 16.71 5.26 -6.38
C LYS A 215 16.65 6.14 -7.63
N TRP A 216 17.79 6.45 -8.24
CA TRP A 216 17.82 7.24 -9.48
C TRP A 216 17.09 6.52 -10.62
N LEU A 217 17.39 5.23 -10.81
CA LEU A 217 16.71 4.40 -11.81
C LEU A 217 15.19 4.33 -11.55
N HIS A 218 14.77 4.16 -10.30
CA HIS A 218 13.36 4.08 -9.94
C HIS A 218 12.63 5.37 -10.32
N ASN A 219 13.18 6.53 -9.97
CA ASN A 219 12.56 7.82 -10.25
C ASN A 219 12.45 8.10 -11.76
N PHE A 220 13.50 7.84 -12.54
CA PHE A 220 13.48 8.13 -13.98
C PHE A 220 12.67 7.09 -14.77
N MET A 221 12.78 5.81 -14.43
CA MET A 221 12.01 4.76 -15.12
C MET A 221 10.51 4.85 -14.84
N ALA A 222 10.09 5.45 -13.72
CA ALA A 222 8.68 5.72 -13.46
C ALA A 222 8.03 6.52 -14.60
N PHE A 223 8.71 7.54 -15.15
CA PHE A 223 8.18 8.33 -16.27
C PHE A 223 8.03 7.52 -17.56
N ALA A 224 9.02 6.66 -17.87
CA ALA A 224 8.93 5.76 -19.01
C ALA A 224 7.77 4.76 -18.85
N PHE A 225 7.59 4.22 -17.65
CA PHE A 225 6.46 3.34 -17.32
C PHE A 225 5.11 4.05 -17.48
N MET A 226 4.95 5.26 -16.95
CA MET A 226 3.73 6.06 -17.08
C MET A 226 3.40 6.35 -18.54
N LEU A 227 4.39 6.73 -19.35
CA LEU A 227 4.22 6.91 -20.78
C LEU A 227 3.77 5.60 -21.47
N GLY A 228 4.38 4.48 -21.09
CA GLY A 228 3.99 3.15 -21.53
C GLY A 228 2.52 2.82 -21.24
N LEU A 229 2.04 3.11 -20.03
CA LEU A 229 0.63 2.92 -19.65
C LEU A 229 -0.32 3.76 -20.51
N VAL A 230 -0.02 5.04 -20.71
CA VAL A 230 -0.84 5.93 -21.56
C VAL A 230 -0.92 5.38 -22.99
N LEU A 231 0.22 4.97 -23.57
CA LEU A 231 0.26 4.38 -24.90
C LEU A 231 -0.50 3.05 -24.96
N MET A 232 -0.43 2.21 -23.94
CA MET A 232 -1.21 0.96 -23.86
C MET A 232 -2.71 1.25 -23.89
N VAL A 233 -3.18 2.25 -23.14
CA VAL A 233 -4.60 2.64 -23.17
C VAL A 233 -5.00 3.11 -24.58
N VAL A 234 -4.25 4.05 -25.16
CA VAL A 234 -4.57 4.60 -26.49
C VAL A 234 -4.61 3.51 -27.57
N LEU A 235 -3.65 2.58 -27.56
CA LEU A 235 -3.55 1.55 -28.60
C LEU A 235 -4.49 0.36 -28.38
N TRP A 236 -4.75 -0.03 -27.13
CA TRP A 236 -5.39 -1.32 -26.82
C TRP A 236 -6.73 -1.26 -26.11
N VAL A 237 -7.16 -0.10 -25.57
CA VAL A 237 -8.40 -0.02 -24.77
C VAL A 237 -9.62 -0.55 -25.53
N ARG A 238 -9.79 -0.18 -26.80
CA ARG A 238 -10.92 -0.63 -27.63
C ARG A 238 -11.01 -2.14 -27.78
N HIS A 239 -9.88 -2.84 -27.74
CA HIS A 239 -9.84 -4.30 -27.86
C HIS A 239 -9.98 -5.01 -26.52
N ASN A 240 -9.88 -4.28 -25.41
CA ASN A 240 -9.95 -4.80 -24.05
C ASN A 240 -11.25 -4.41 -23.31
N LEU A 241 -12.21 -3.82 -24.02
CA LEU A 241 -13.57 -3.66 -23.52
C LEU A 241 -14.24 -5.03 -23.34
N TRP A 242 -15.06 -5.14 -22.30
CA TRP A 242 -15.84 -6.33 -22.00
C TRP A 242 -16.88 -6.56 -23.10
N ASP A 243 -17.03 -7.82 -23.52
CA ASP A 243 -17.93 -8.27 -24.58
C ASP A 243 -18.74 -9.48 -24.09
N LYS A 244 -19.86 -9.79 -24.74
CA LYS A 244 -20.75 -10.90 -24.39
C LYS A 244 -20.05 -12.26 -24.36
N TYR A 245 -18.99 -12.43 -25.16
CA TYR A 245 -18.20 -13.67 -25.20
C TYR A 245 -17.34 -13.88 -23.94
N ASP A 246 -17.05 -12.81 -23.19
CA ASP A 246 -16.22 -12.92 -21.98
C ASP A 246 -16.89 -13.74 -20.89
N TRP A 247 -18.21 -13.65 -20.79
CA TRP A 247 -18.99 -14.50 -19.88
C TRP A 247 -18.90 -15.98 -20.25
N GLY A 248 -18.89 -16.31 -21.55
CA GLY A 248 -18.70 -17.67 -22.02
C GLY A 248 -17.31 -18.21 -21.67
N TRP A 249 -16.27 -17.39 -21.84
CA TRP A 249 -14.90 -17.74 -21.47
C TRP A 249 -14.76 -17.97 -19.97
N ILE A 250 -15.35 -17.10 -19.13
CA ILE A 250 -15.31 -17.24 -17.66
C ILE A 250 -16.00 -18.53 -17.21
N ARG A 251 -17.21 -18.82 -17.75
CA ARG A 251 -17.95 -20.04 -17.40
C ARG A 251 -17.20 -21.32 -17.80
N ALA A 252 -16.45 -21.27 -18.90
CA ALA A 252 -15.62 -22.37 -19.35
C ALA A 252 -14.26 -22.45 -18.62
N GLY A 253 -14.02 -21.64 -17.59
CA GLY A 253 -12.74 -21.58 -16.88
C GLY A 253 -11.57 -21.23 -17.81
N GLY A 254 -11.86 -20.50 -18.89
CA GLY A 254 -10.90 -20.13 -19.92
C GLY A 254 -10.35 -21.27 -20.77
N GLY A 255 -10.88 -22.49 -20.66
CA GLY A 255 -10.30 -23.68 -21.29
C GLY A 255 -8.94 -24.07 -20.69
N ILE A 256 -8.59 -23.53 -19.52
CA ILE A 256 -7.27 -23.72 -18.90
C ILE A 256 -7.11 -25.17 -18.39
N PHE A 257 -8.22 -25.82 -18.05
CA PHE A 257 -8.26 -27.16 -17.46
C PHE A 257 -8.56 -28.28 -18.47
N SER A 258 -8.77 -27.96 -19.76
CA SER A 258 -9.08 -28.97 -20.78
C SER A 258 -8.51 -28.56 -22.13
N ASP A 259 -7.74 -29.47 -22.75
CA ASP A 259 -7.03 -29.18 -24.00
C ASP A 259 -7.96 -29.01 -25.22
N ASP A 260 -9.17 -29.59 -25.16
CA ASP A 260 -10.12 -29.58 -26.28
C ASP A 260 -11.14 -28.43 -26.21
N VAL A 261 -11.11 -27.60 -25.16
CA VAL A 261 -12.06 -26.51 -24.97
C VAL A 261 -11.41 -25.18 -25.35
N HIS A 262 -11.86 -24.61 -26.47
CA HIS A 262 -11.42 -23.31 -26.95
C HIS A 262 -12.59 -22.33 -26.98
N PRO A 263 -12.87 -21.61 -25.87
CA PRO A 263 -13.95 -20.63 -25.85
C PRO A 263 -13.65 -19.54 -26.90
N PRO A 264 -14.68 -19.06 -27.62
CA PRO A 264 -14.49 -18.07 -28.67
C PRO A 264 -13.87 -16.80 -28.08
N ALA A 265 -12.71 -16.42 -28.60
CA ALA A 265 -12.02 -15.19 -28.23
C ALA A 265 -11.70 -14.38 -29.48
N ARG A 266 -11.81 -13.05 -29.38
CA ARG A 266 -11.47 -12.14 -30.47
C ARG A 266 -9.94 -11.89 -30.47
N LYS A 267 -9.48 -10.65 -30.59
CA LYS A 267 -8.04 -10.32 -30.53
C LYS A 267 -7.41 -10.72 -29.18
N PHE A 268 -8.16 -10.50 -28.08
CA PHE A 268 -7.76 -10.83 -26.72
C PHE A 268 -8.84 -11.68 -26.02
N ASN A 269 -8.40 -12.65 -25.21
CA ASN A 269 -9.30 -13.43 -24.35
C ASN A 269 -9.60 -12.69 -23.04
N THR A 270 -10.57 -13.17 -22.26
CA THR A 270 -11.00 -12.49 -21.02
C THR A 270 -9.90 -12.41 -19.97
N GLY A 271 -9.08 -13.46 -19.81
CA GLY A 271 -7.91 -13.42 -18.92
C GLY A 271 -6.93 -12.29 -19.28
N GLN A 272 -6.65 -12.09 -20.58
CA GLN A 272 -5.82 -11.01 -21.08
C GLN A 272 -6.44 -9.64 -20.82
N LYS A 273 -7.77 -9.52 -20.94
CA LYS A 273 -8.49 -8.27 -20.60
C LYS A 273 -8.40 -7.96 -19.11
N ILE A 274 -8.53 -8.98 -18.25
CA ILE A 274 -8.37 -8.84 -16.79
C ILE A 274 -6.95 -8.33 -16.47
N VAL A 275 -5.92 -8.94 -17.06
CA VAL A 275 -4.52 -8.50 -16.88
C VAL A 275 -4.31 -7.09 -17.41
N PHE A 276 -4.89 -6.73 -18.57
CA PHE A 276 -4.84 -5.37 -19.10
C PHE A 276 -5.39 -4.35 -18.08
N TRP A 277 -6.59 -4.58 -17.56
CA TRP A 277 -7.19 -3.67 -16.60
C TRP A 277 -6.45 -3.64 -15.26
N ALA A 278 -5.94 -4.78 -14.79
CA ALA A 278 -5.10 -4.83 -13.60
C ALA A 278 -3.84 -3.96 -13.78
N VAL A 279 -3.13 -4.11 -14.89
CA VAL A 279 -1.92 -3.31 -15.20
C VAL A 279 -2.26 -1.83 -15.33
N ILE A 280 -3.35 -1.46 -16.01
CA ILE A 280 -3.74 -0.06 -16.17
C ILE A 280 -4.15 0.57 -14.83
N LEU A 281 -5.03 -0.07 -14.05
CA LEU A 281 -5.56 0.51 -12.82
C LEU A 281 -4.52 0.52 -11.70
N VAL A 282 -3.85 -0.61 -11.45
CA VAL A 282 -2.80 -0.70 -10.42
C VAL A 282 -1.60 0.14 -10.84
N GLY A 283 -1.21 0.09 -12.12
CA GLY A 283 -0.13 0.91 -12.64
C GLY A 283 -0.40 2.41 -12.51
N ALA A 284 -1.62 2.86 -12.83
CA ALA A 284 -2.00 4.26 -12.64
C ALA A 284 -2.02 4.67 -11.17
N SER A 285 -2.56 3.83 -10.28
CA SER A 285 -2.59 4.07 -8.84
C SER A 285 -1.17 4.20 -8.25
N ILE A 286 -0.28 3.26 -8.57
CA ILE A 286 1.11 3.30 -8.11
C ILE A 286 1.83 4.52 -8.72
N SER A 287 1.59 4.85 -9.98
CA SER A 287 2.18 6.03 -10.62
C SER A 287 1.76 7.34 -9.93
N TYR A 288 0.47 7.48 -9.60
CA TYR A 288 -0.05 8.63 -8.89
C TYR A 288 0.57 8.76 -7.49
N SER A 289 0.57 7.66 -6.72
CA SER A 289 1.21 7.65 -5.39
C SER A 289 2.72 7.92 -5.44
N GLY A 290 3.43 7.39 -6.45
CA GLY A 290 4.86 7.62 -6.65
C GLY A 290 5.18 9.07 -7.01
N LEU A 291 4.37 9.69 -7.87
CA LEU A 291 4.49 11.11 -8.17
C LEU A 291 4.24 11.97 -6.91
N ALA A 292 3.26 11.61 -6.07
CA ALA A 292 3.00 12.31 -4.81
C ALA A 292 4.18 12.21 -3.83
N LEU A 293 4.86 11.06 -3.78
CA LEU A 293 6.08 10.89 -3.00
C LEU A 293 7.28 11.68 -3.57
N MET A 294 7.34 11.86 -4.90
CA MET A 294 8.40 12.63 -5.56
C MET A 294 8.20 14.14 -5.40
N PHE A 295 6.94 14.60 -5.39
CA PHE A 295 6.57 16.00 -5.27
C PHE A 295 5.61 16.24 -4.09
N PRO A 296 6.04 15.97 -2.85
CA PRO A 296 5.17 15.99 -1.67
C PRO A 296 4.61 17.37 -1.31
N PHE A 297 5.03 18.42 -2.01
CA PHE A 297 4.60 19.80 -1.79
C PHE A 297 3.84 20.40 -2.98
N ALA A 298 3.78 19.68 -4.12
CA ALA A 298 3.10 20.14 -5.32
C ALA A 298 1.80 19.38 -5.58
N MET A 299 1.59 18.25 -4.91
CA MET A 299 0.41 17.42 -5.08
C MET A 299 -0.17 17.02 -3.73
N GLU A 300 -1.48 17.19 -3.60
CA GLU A 300 -2.29 16.69 -2.49
C GLU A 300 -2.94 15.38 -2.96
N PRO A 301 -2.29 14.22 -2.75
CA PRO A 301 -2.84 12.95 -3.21
C PRO A 301 -4.23 12.72 -2.58
N PHE A 302 -5.21 12.39 -3.41
CA PHE A 302 -6.58 12.04 -3.02
C PHE A 302 -7.48 13.18 -2.48
N ALA A 303 -7.01 14.42 -2.36
CA ALA A 303 -7.84 15.55 -1.93
C ALA A 303 -9.11 15.72 -2.79
N ALA A 304 -8.98 15.57 -4.11
CA ALA A 304 -10.13 15.61 -5.03
C ALA A 304 -11.07 14.39 -4.88
N THR A 305 -10.51 13.21 -4.59
CA THR A 305 -11.30 11.99 -4.34
C THR A 305 -12.07 12.09 -3.03
N PHE A 306 -11.45 12.66 -2.00
CA PHE A 306 -12.06 12.92 -0.69
C PHE A 306 -13.11 14.02 -0.79
N ALA A 307 -12.86 15.10 -1.54
CA ALA A 307 -13.87 16.12 -1.83
C ALA A 307 -15.08 15.52 -2.57
N PHE A 308 -14.85 14.61 -3.51
CA PHE A 308 -15.94 13.89 -4.20
C PHE A 308 -16.72 12.97 -3.27
N LEU A 309 -16.04 12.20 -2.41
CA LEU A 309 -16.68 11.29 -1.45
C LEU A 309 -17.45 12.05 -0.35
N ASN A 310 -16.98 13.23 0.04
CA ASN A 310 -17.67 14.08 1.02
C ASN A 310 -19.03 14.57 0.49
N ASN A 311 -19.23 14.66 -0.82
CA ASN A 311 -20.56 14.91 -1.41
C ASN A 311 -21.55 13.76 -1.15
N PHE A 312 -21.07 12.59 -0.72
CA PHE A 312 -21.88 11.44 -0.30
C PHE A 312 -21.95 11.27 1.22
N GLY A 313 -21.53 12.30 1.99
CA GLY A 313 -21.66 12.33 3.45
C GLY A 313 -20.48 11.76 4.23
N THR A 314 -19.29 11.68 3.61
CA THR A 314 -18.04 11.37 4.34
C THR A 314 -17.37 12.65 4.88
N GLU A 315 -16.56 12.53 5.93
CA GLU A 315 -15.75 13.62 6.50
C GLU A 315 -14.25 13.37 6.24
N LEU A 316 -13.87 13.20 4.98
CA LEU A 316 -12.49 12.92 4.60
C LEU A 316 -11.69 14.22 4.42
N PRO A 317 -10.43 14.29 4.89
CA PRO A 317 -9.63 15.52 4.84
C PRO A 317 -9.31 15.93 3.40
N THR A 318 -9.59 17.18 3.04
CA THR A 318 -9.38 17.72 1.69
C THR A 318 -8.18 18.67 1.57
N HIS A 319 -7.32 18.73 2.60
CA HIS A 319 -6.22 19.69 2.75
C HIS A 319 -4.98 19.03 3.38
#